data_AF-A0A5C9BA68-F1
#
_entry.id   AF-A0A5C9BA68-F1
#
_cell.length_a   1.000
_cell.length_b   1.000
_cell.length_c   1.000
_cell.angle_alpha   90.00
_cell.angle_beta   90.00
_cell.angle_gamma   90.00
#
_symmetry.space_group_name_H-M   'P 1'
#
loop_
_entity.id
_entity.type
_entity.pdbx_description
1 polymer ?
#
loop_
_entity_poly.entity_id
_entity_poly.type
_entity_poly.pdbx_seq_one_letter_code
_entity_poly.pdbx_strand_id
1 'polypeptide(L)'
;MPSWTIRGTLIATMLLANVLVASVSSSAADTDSLLKVIKAVGREGQGNREAKQAVSELSQQDAATLPAVLMGFRDANPLAANYLRGAVETIADRALKSNKKLPIESLEPATGV
;
A
#
# COMPACT_ATOMS: atom_id res chain seq x y z
N MET A 1 48.36 55.08 0.59
CA MET A 1 48.98 53.93 -0.10
C MET A 1 47.97 52.78 -0.16
N PRO A 2 48.06 51.85 -1.13
CA PRO A 2 46.98 50.92 -1.53
C PRO A 2 46.92 49.68 -0.60
N SER A 3 46.06 48.65 -0.75
CA SER A 3 45.04 48.27 -1.75
C SER A 3 43.70 47.93 -1.02
N TRP A 4 42.66 47.24 -1.53
CA TRP A 4 42.40 46.46 -2.76
C TRP A 4 40.89 46.46 -3.12
N THR A 5 40.42 45.44 -3.84
CA THR A 5 39.02 45.14 -4.22
C THR A 5 38.62 43.74 -3.66
N ILE A 6 37.35 43.33 -3.60
CA ILE A 6 36.64 42.59 -4.67
C ILE A 6 35.13 42.47 -4.32
N ARG A 7 34.27 42.33 -5.35
CA ARG A 7 32.82 42.10 -5.28
C ARG A 7 32.47 40.61 -5.33
N GLY A 8 31.36 40.20 -4.70
CA GLY A 8 30.78 38.85 -4.75
C GLY A 8 30.37 38.37 -3.36
N THR A 9 29.28 37.63 -3.13
CA THR A 9 28.53 36.78 -4.06
C THR A 9 27.06 36.66 -3.64
N LEU A 10 26.12 36.63 -4.59
CA LEU A 10 24.74 36.16 -4.39
C LEU A 10 24.72 34.63 -4.23
N ILE A 11 24.07 34.10 -3.19
CA ILE A 11 23.44 32.76 -3.12
C ILE A 11 22.50 32.85 -1.88
N ALA A 12 21.18 32.84 -1.98
CA ALA A 12 20.28 31.82 -2.55
C ALA A 12 20.32 30.48 -1.79
N THR A 13 20.02 30.50 -0.49
CA THR A 13 19.79 29.27 0.30
C THR A 13 18.31 29.03 0.50
N MET A 14 17.71 28.42 -0.53
CA MET A 14 16.37 27.83 -0.53
C MET A 14 16.20 26.93 0.70
N LEU A 15 15.13 27.10 1.50
CA LEU A 15 14.77 26.11 2.52
C LEU A 15 14.25 24.85 1.82
N LEU A 16 15.16 23.93 1.51
CA LEU A 16 14.83 22.62 0.97
C LEU A 16 14.34 21.73 2.11
N ALA A 17 13.05 21.84 2.43
CA ALA A 17 12.37 20.97 3.38
C ALA A 17 12.30 19.52 2.83
N ASN A 18 13.36 18.75 3.07
CA ASN A 18 13.39 17.32 2.81
C ASN A 18 12.39 16.61 3.73
N VAL A 19 11.17 16.42 3.23
CA VAL A 19 10.20 15.52 3.86
C VAL A 19 10.73 14.09 3.72
N LEU A 20 11.30 13.59 4.81
CA LEU A 20 11.70 12.19 4.92
C LEU A 20 10.43 11.34 4.94
N VAL A 21 10.01 10.86 3.76
CA VAL A 21 8.96 9.84 3.66
C VAL A 21 9.52 8.56 4.24
N ALA A 22 9.18 8.28 5.50
CA ALA A 22 9.47 6.99 6.10
C ALA A 22 8.73 5.92 5.29
N SER A 23 9.49 5.04 4.63
CA SER A 23 8.92 3.87 3.96
C SER A 23 8.29 2.98 5.02
N VAL A 24 6.95 2.98 5.10
CA VAL A 24 6.23 2.07 5.99
C VAL A 24 6.37 0.66 5.41
N SER A 25 7.27 -0.12 6.00
CA SER A 25 7.45 -1.53 5.66
C SER A 25 6.23 -2.31 6.14
N SER A 26 5.26 -2.51 5.25
CA SER A 26 4.08 -3.35 5.51
C SER A 26 4.51 -4.77 5.85
N SER A 27 4.29 -5.22 7.08
CA SER A 27 4.62 -6.58 7.51
C SER A 27 3.51 -7.55 7.08
N ALA A 28 3.88 -8.81 6.82
CA ALA A 28 2.89 -9.87 6.57
C ALA A 28 1.92 -10.06 7.75
N ALA A 29 2.41 -9.86 8.98
CA ALA A 29 1.59 -9.92 10.20
C ALA A 29 0.51 -8.81 10.25
N ASP A 30 0.78 -7.66 9.63
CA ASP A 30 -0.18 -6.56 9.52
C ASP A 30 -1.25 -6.90 8.48
N THR A 31 -0.84 -7.44 7.31
CA THR A 31 -1.74 -7.93 6.26
C THR A 31 -2.73 -8.97 6.80
N ASP A 32 -2.27 -10.00 7.51
CA ASP A 32 -3.14 -11.04 8.09
C ASP A 32 -4.14 -10.47 9.12
N SER A 33 -3.69 -9.49 9.91
CA SER A 33 -4.53 -8.81 10.90
C SER A 33 -5.66 -8.02 10.23
N LEU A 34 -5.36 -7.29 9.15
CA LEU A 34 -6.36 -6.57 8.34
C LEU A 34 -7.33 -7.54 7.66
N LEU A 35 -6.83 -8.64 7.06
CA LEU A 35 -7.66 -9.67 6.45
C LEU A 35 -8.64 -10.30 7.46
N LYS A 36 -8.21 -10.53 8.70
CA LYS A 36 -9.07 -11.03 9.78
C LYS A 36 -10.20 -10.06 10.12
N VAL A 37 -9.93 -8.75 10.18
CA VAL A 37 -10.95 -7.71 10.42
C VAL A 37 -11.95 -7.67 9.25
N ILE A 38 -11.47 -7.74 8.00
CA ILE A 38 -12.33 -7.73 6.80
C ILE A 38 -13.24 -8.97 6.76
N LYS A 39 -12.70 -10.16 7.08
CA LYS A 39 -13.47 -11.42 7.15
C LYS A 39 -14.54 -11.43 8.24
N ALA A 40 -14.34 -10.67 9.32
CA ALA A 40 -15.29 -10.57 10.43
C ALA A 40 -16.53 -9.71 10.12
N VAL A 41 -16.61 -9.05 8.95
CA VAL A 41 -17.78 -8.24 8.58
C VAL A 41 -19.04 -9.13 8.45
N GLY A 42 -20.11 -8.72 9.12
CA GLY A 42 -21.32 -9.52 9.29
C GLY A 42 -22.54 -8.95 8.58
N ARG A 43 -23.70 -9.56 8.88
CA ARG A 43 -25.02 -9.07 8.44
C ARG A 43 -25.33 -7.72 9.07
N GLU A 44 -26.27 -6.99 8.47
CA GLU A 44 -26.85 -5.75 9.03
C GLU A 44 -25.83 -4.65 9.37
N GLY A 45 -24.65 -4.69 8.74
CA GLY A 45 -23.58 -3.70 8.94
C GLY A 45 -22.65 -3.98 10.13
N GLN A 46 -22.75 -5.13 10.79
CA GLN A 46 -21.81 -5.54 11.84
C GLN A 46 -20.37 -5.53 11.29
N GLY A 47 -19.45 -4.84 11.98
CA GLY A 47 -18.05 -4.72 11.58
C GLY A 47 -17.80 -3.86 10.32
N ASN A 48 -18.80 -3.15 9.79
CA ASN A 48 -18.69 -2.46 8.50
C ASN A 48 -17.70 -1.28 8.53
N ARG A 49 -17.59 -0.57 9.66
CA ARG A 49 -16.65 0.55 9.82
C ARG A 49 -15.22 0.04 9.90
N GLU A 50 -15.02 -1.01 10.69
CA GLU A 50 -13.76 -1.68 10.94
C GLU A 50 -13.24 -2.33 9.64
N ALA A 51 -14.11 -3.01 8.90
CA ALA A 51 -13.78 -3.57 7.58
C ALA A 51 -13.44 -2.48 6.55
N LYS A 52 -14.14 -1.34 6.54
CA LYS A 52 -13.80 -0.19 5.66
C LYS A 52 -12.43 0.40 5.98
N GLN A 53 -12.14 0.60 7.27
CA GLN A 53 -10.84 1.09 7.72
C GLN A 53 -9.73 0.08 7.33
N ALA A 54 -9.95 -1.21 7.60
CA ALA A 54 -9.00 -2.25 7.26
C ALA A 54 -8.78 -2.40 5.75
N VAL A 55 -9.82 -2.26 4.92
CA VAL A 55 -9.67 -2.19 3.44
C VAL A 55 -8.88 -0.95 3.03
N SER A 56 -9.12 0.21 3.63
CA SER A 56 -8.39 1.43 3.32
C SER A 56 -6.89 1.28 3.58
N GLU A 57 -6.52 0.71 4.73
CA GLU A 57 -5.14 0.42 5.11
C GLU A 57 -4.52 -0.66 4.20
N LEU A 58 -5.24 -1.77 3.98
CA LEU A 58 -4.81 -2.87 3.11
C LEU A 58 -4.53 -2.37 1.69
N SER A 59 -5.37 -1.47 1.17
CA SER A 59 -5.25 -0.91 -0.18
C SER A 59 -4.00 -0.03 -0.37
N GLN A 60 -3.38 0.43 0.73
CA GLN A 60 -2.10 1.16 0.69
C GLN A 60 -0.88 0.25 0.76
N GLN A 61 -1.03 -1.05 1.07
CA GLN A 61 0.08 -2.01 1.09
C GLN A 61 0.60 -2.30 -0.33
N ASP A 62 1.90 -2.59 -0.46
CA ASP A 62 2.56 -2.76 -1.76
C ASP A 62 2.00 -3.97 -2.54
N ALA A 63 2.18 -3.98 -3.87
CA ALA A 63 1.77 -5.06 -4.76
C ALA A 63 2.27 -6.43 -4.31
N ALA A 64 3.41 -6.50 -3.63
CA ALA A 64 3.93 -7.73 -3.01
C ALA A 64 2.94 -8.43 -2.05
N THR A 65 1.94 -7.72 -1.52
CA THR A 65 0.90 -8.31 -0.64
C THR A 65 -0.26 -8.98 -1.40
N LEU A 66 -0.39 -8.77 -2.71
CA LEU A 66 -1.49 -9.32 -3.53
C LEU A 66 -1.69 -10.83 -3.38
N PRO A 67 -0.65 -11.70 -3.32
CA PRO A 67 -0.84 -13.14 -3.11
C PRO A 67 -1.56 -13.44 -1.78
N ALA A 68 -1.20 -12.76 -0.69
CA ALA A 68 -1.84 -12.92 0.61
C ALA A 68 -3.29 -12.40 0.60
N VAL A 69 -3.55 -11.26 -0.04
CA VAL A 69 -4.91 -10.71 -0.18
C VAL A 69 -5.81 -11.65 -1.00
N LEU A 70 -5.27 -12.25 -2.07
CA LEU A 70 -5.98 -13.22 -2.90
C LEU A 70 -6.23 -14.55 -2.16
N MET A 71 -5.26 -15.03 -1.38
CA MET A 71 -5.48 -16.12 -0.42
C MET A 71 -6.55 -15.75 0.62
N GLY A 72 -6.69 -14.47 0.95
CA GLY A 72 -7.75 -13.89 1.77
C GLY A 72 -9.17 -14.19 1.29
N PHE A 73 -9.40 -14.53 0.02
CA PHE A 73 -10.73 -14.95 -0.46
C PHE A 73 -11.14 -16.34 0.03
N ARG A 74 -10.20 -17.18 0.47
CA ARG A 74 -10.52 -18.46 1.13
C ARG A 74 -11.29 -18.17 2.42
N ASP A 75 -12.42 -18.84 2.60
CA ASP A 75 -13.32 -18.68 3.75
C ASP A 75 -13.92 -17.27 3.92
N ALA A 76 -13.83 -16.41 2.89
CA ALA A 76 -14.47 -15.10 2.90
C ALA A 76 -15.99 -15.23 2.69
N ASN A 77 -16.78 -14.63 3.58
CA ASN A 77 -18.22 -14.46 3.34
C ASN A 77 -18.47 -13.49 2.15
N PRO A 78 -19.66 -13.47 1.54
CA PRO A 78 -19.91 -12.66 0.34
C PRO A 78 -19.64 -11.16 0.50
N LEU A 79 -19.84 -10.60 1.69
CA LEU A 79 -19.55 -9.19 1.97
C LEU A 79 -18.04 -8.94 2.13
N ALA A 80 -17.34 -9.83 2.84
CA ALA A 80 -15.88 -9.80 2.92
C ALA A 80 -15.22 -9.95 1.53
N ALA A 81 -15.69 -10.88 0.70
CA ALA A 81 -15.20 -11.07 -0.67
C ALA A 81 -15.43 -9.82 -1.54
N ASN A 82 -16.53 -9.09 -1.32
CA ASN A 82 -16.76 -7.82 -2.01
C ASN A 82 -15.78 -6.72 -1.59
N TYR A 83 -15.47 -6.62 -0.29
CA TYR A 83 -14.45 -5.73 0.25
C TYR A 83 -13.05 -6.06 -0.27
N LEU A 84 -12.67 -7.33 -0.30
CA LEU A 84 -11.37 -7.78 -0.80
C LEU A 84 -11.17 -7.51 -2.30
N ARG A 85 -12.23 -7.57 -3.11
CA ARG A 85 -12.16 -7.22 -4.55
C ARG A 85 -11.68 -5.78 -4.74
N GLY A 86 -12.33 -4.83 -4.08
CA GLY A 86 -11.94 -3.41 -4.16
C GLY A 86 -10.51 -3.15 -3.67
N ALA A 87 -10.04 -3.90 -2.66
CA ALA A 87 -8.66 -3.83 -2.20
C ALA A 87 -7.66 -4.33 -3.27
N VAL A 88 -7.92 -5.50 -3.86
CA VAL A 88 -7.08 -6.07 -4.95
C VAL A 88 -7.02 -5.13 -6.14
N GLU A 89 -8.16 -4.63 -6.60
CA GLU A 89 -8.26 -3.65 -7.69
C GLU A 89 -7.42 -2.40 -7.37
N THR A 90 -7.59 -1.82 -6.18
CA THR A 90 -6.86 -0.60 -5.77
C THR A 90 -5.36 -0.80 -5.70
N ILE A 91 -4.89 -1.93 -5.13
CA ILE A 91 -3.45 -2.25 -5.04
C ILE A 91 -2.85 -2.42 -6.44
N ALA A 92 -3.51 -3.21 -7.30
CA ALA A 92 -3.04 -3.49 -8.66
C ALA A 92 -3.02 -2.23 -9.53
N ASP A 93 -4.11 -1.46 -9.54
CA ASP A 93 -4.22 -0.18 -10.25
C ASP A 93 -3.09 0.78 -9.86
N ARG A 94 -2.86 0.94 -8.55
CA ARG A 94 -1.83 1.85 -8.03
C ARG A 94 -0.43 1.39 -8.41
N ALA A 95 -0.16 0.09 -8.39
CA ALA A 95 1.12 -0.48 -8.82
C ALA A 95 1.36 -0.22 -10.31
N LEU A 96 0.38 -0.52 -11.17
CA LEU A 96 0.45 -0.29 -12.62
C LEU A 96 0.61 1.21 -12.95
N LYS A 97 -0.17 2.10 -12.30
CA LYS A 97 -0.05 3.56 -12.43
C LYS A 97 1.32 4.09 -11.96
N SER A 98 1.97 3.40 -11.03
CA SER A 98 3.33 3.71 -10.55
C SER A 98 4.44 3.01 -11.34
N ASN A 99 4.10 2.32 -12.44
CA ASN A 99 5.00 1.51 -13.26
C ASN A 99 5.78 0.44 -12.45
N LYS A 100 5.19 -0.03 -11.34
CA LYS A 100 5.69 -1.16 -10.53
C LYS A 100 5.22 -2.47 -11.15
N LYS A 101 6.05 -3.52 -11.06
CA LYS A 101 5.66 -4.88 -11.45
C LYS A 101 4.66 -5.47 -10.45
N LEU A 102 3.68 -6.20 -10.96
CA LEU A 102 2.84 -7.10 -10.17
C LEU A 102 3.62 -8.40 -9.89
N PRO A 103 3.40 -9.10 -8.76
CA PRO A 103 4.13 -10.31 -8.38
C PRO A 103 3.57 -11.56 -9.09
N ILE A 104 3.50 -11.53 -10.43
CA ILE A 104 2.83 -12.57 -11.24
C ILE A 104 3.34 -13.99 -10.92
N GLU A 105 4.65 -14.17 -10.78
CA GLU A 105 5.28 -15.45 -10.42
C GLU A 105 4.79 -16.03 -9.08
N SER A 106 4.29 -15.18 -8.16
CA SER A 106 3.69 -15.59 -6.88
C SER A 106 2.17 -15.74 -6.93
N LEU A 107 1.55 -15.47 -8.08
CA LEU A 107 0.11 -15.65 -8.34
C LEU A 107 -0.17 -16.93 -9.14
N GLU A 108 0.80 -17.39 -9.94
CA GLU A 108 0.73 -18.69 -10.60
C GLU A 108 0.60 -19.83 -9.56
N PRO A 109 -0.24 -20.84 -9.80
CA PRO A 109 -0.22 -22.05 -8.99
C PRO A 109 1.15 -22.75 -9.16
N ALA A 110 1.60 -23.47 -8.13
CA ALA A 110 2.90 -24.17 -8.12
C ALA A 110 2.95 -25.43 -9.03
N THR A 111 2.25 -25.40 -10.16
CA THR A 111 2.00 -26.52 -11.06
C THR A 111 2.46 -26.18 -12.47
N GLY A 112 3.64 -26.67 -12.85
CA GLY A 112 4.01 -26.88 -14.24
C GLY A 112 3.38 -28.17 -14.78
N VAL A 113 2.04 -28.25 -14.79
CA VAL A 113 1.22 -29.30 -15.42
C VAL A 113 -0.05 -28.72 -16.01
#